data_AF-Q0VR51-F1
#
_entry.id   AF-Q0VR51-F1
#
_cell.length_a   1.000
_cell.length_b   1.000
_cell.length_c   1.000
_cell.angle_alpha   90.00
_cell.angle_beta   90.00
_cell.angle_gamma   90.00
#
_symmetry.space_group_name_H-M   'P 1'
#
loop_
_entity.id
_entity.type
_entity.pdbx_description
1 polymer ?
#
loop_
_entity_poly.entity_id
_entity_poly.type
_entity_poly.pdbx_seq_one_letter_code
_entity_poly.pdbx_strand_id
1 'polypeptide(L)'
;MNAIVILPGDLHCIWTLPETDHDFSTRWRFIKGVVTKHGQMSTPIWQKRFWEHTLRDEYDLQTHTDYLYYNPVTHGYVLQPADWPYSSFHRDVARGRYPANWGGEWSLPEDVGNE
;
A
#
# COMPACT_ATOMS: atom_id res chain seq x y z
N MET A 1 5.95 2.17 9.63
CA MET A 1 5.22 1.89 8.38
C MET A 1 6.19 1.34 7.36
N ASN A 2 5.86 0.21 6.77
CA ASN A 2 6.76 -0.61 5.97
C ASN A 2 6.62 -0.23 4.49
N ALA A 3 5.40 -0.13 3.96
CA ALA A 3 5.14 0.36 2.59
C ALA A 3 3.75 1.02 2.47
N ILE A 4 3.56 1.92 1.50
CA ILE A 4 2.26 2.53 1.14
C ILE A 4 2.21 2.89 -0.35
N VAL A 5 1.04 2.72 -0.96
CA VAL A 5 0.67 3.32 -2.24
C VAL A 5 -0.72 3.94 -2.11
N ILE A 6 -0.88 5.12 -2.70
CA ILE A 6 -2.17 5.81 -2.79
C ILE A 6 -2.52 5.89 -4.26
N LEU A 7 -3.69 5.37 -4.60
CA LEU A 7 -4.28 5.37 -5.92
C LEU A 7 -5.54 6.24 -5.94
N PRO A 8 -6.09 6.59 -7.12
CA PRO A 8 -7.32 7.35 -7.21
C PRO A 8 -8.54 6.68 -6.54
N GLY A 9 -8.61 5.34 -6.51
CA GLY A 9 -9.74 4.59 -5.96
C GLY A 9 -9.48 3.94 -4.60
N ASP A 10 -8.22 3.81 -4.21
CA ASP A 10 -7.78 2.83 -3.23
C ASP A 10 -6.43 3.21 -2.60
N LEU A 11 -6.13 2.60 -1.46
CA LEU A 11 -4.90 2.81 -0.72
C LEU A 11 -4.49 1.47 -0.13
N HIS A 12 -3.28 1.04 -0.44
CA HIS A 12 -2.68 -0.18 0.10
C HIS A 12 -1.53 0.18 1.01
N CYS A 13 -1.41 -0.51 2.14
CA CYS A 13 -0.31 -0.29 3.05
C CYS A 13 0.10 -1.51 3.86
N ILE A 14 1.39 -1.56 4.17
CA ILE A 14 1.98 -2.51 5.11
C ILE A 14 2.51 -1.75 6.31
N TRP A 15 2.14 -2.19 7.50
CA TRP A 15 2.64 -1.64 8.75
C TRP A 15 2.94 -2.73 9.77
N THR A 16 3.91 -2.46 10.64
CA THR A 16 4.16 -3.22 11.85
C THR A 16 3.67 -2.40 13.04
N LEU A 17 2.83 -3.01 13.88
CA LEU A 17 2.41 -2.43 15.15
C LEU A 17 3.38 -2.88 16.27
N PRO A 18 3.42 -2.17 17.41
CA PRO A 18 4.10 -2.66 18.60
C PRO A 18 3.66 -4.08 18.97
N GLU A 19 4.56 -4.89 19.52
CA GLU A 19 4.31 -6.33 19.79
C GLU A 19 3.03 -6.59 20.60
N THR A 20 2.68 -5.69 21.50
CA THR A 20 1.51 -5.80 22.38
C THR A 20 0.28 -5.07 21.86
N ASP A 21 0.32 -4.52 20.64
CA ASP A 21 -0.74 -3.71 20.06
C ASP A 21 -1.21 -4.33 18.75
N HIS A 22 -2.47 -4.77 18.75
CA HIS A 22 -3.13 -5.37 17.60
C HIS A 22 -4.29 -4.50 17.09
N ASP A 23 -4.44 -3.27 17.60
CA ASP A 23 -5.59 -2.43 17.30
C ASP A 23 -5.37 -1.59 16.01
N PHE A 24 -5.22 -2.27 14.89
CA PHE A 24 -5.20 -1.64 13.57
C PHE A 24 -6.59 -1.10 13.19
N SER A 25 -7.66 -1.65 13.74
CA SER A 25 -9.04 -1.25 13.44
C SER A 25 -9.35 0.17 13.92
N THR A 26 -8.99 0.50 15.16
CA THR A 26 -9.18 1.87 15.69
C THR A 26 -8.31 2.88 14.96
N ARG A 27 -7.08 2.50 14.57
CA ARG A 27 -6.20 3.34 13.76
C ARG A 27 -6.82 3.67 12.40
N TRP A 28 -7.34 2.67 11.71
CA TRP A 28 -8.07 2.88 10.46
C TRP A 28 -9.29 3.79 10.64
N ARG A 29 -10.06 3.61 11.72
CA ARG A 29 -11.17 4.50 12.05
C ARG A 29 -10.72 5.97 12.18
N PHE A 30 -9.61 6.20 12.88
CA PHE A 30 -9.08 7.56 13.04
C PHE A 30 -8.53 8.14 11.73
N ILE A 31 -7.78 7.37 10.95
CA ILE A 31 -7.26 7.80 9.64
C ILE A 31 -8.41 8.20 8.72
N LYS A 32 -9.41 7.32 8.55
CA LYS A 32 -10.59 7.60 7.73
C LYS A 32 -11.31 8.87 8.20
N GLY A 33 -11.48 9.05 9.52
CA GLY A 33 -12.11 10.23 10.10
C GLY A 33 -11.33 11.53 9.87
N VAL A 34 -10.01 11.50 10.03
CA VAL A 34 -9.13 12.66 9.78
C VAL A 34 -9.20 13.07 8.31
N VAL A 35 -9.07 12.11 7.38
CA VAL A 35 -9.11 12.41 5.94
C VAL A 35 -10.47 12.96 5.51
N THR A 36 -11.58 12.36 5.95
CA THR A 36 -12.93 12.88 5.64
C THR A 36 -13.11 14.30 6.14
N LYS A 37 -12.64 14.61 7.37
CA LYS A 37 -12.73 15.94 7.95
C LYS A 37 -11.89 16.97 7.19
N HIS A 38 -10.65 16.64 6.83
CA HIS A 38 -9.73 17.58 6.17
C HIS A 38 -10.01 17.75 4.68
N GLY A 39 -10.47 16.69 4.01
CA GLY A 39 -10.86 16.74 2.60
C GLY A 39 -12.15 17.50 2.33
N GLN A 40 -12.84 17.99 3.38
CA GLN A 40 -14.15 18.66 3.27
C GLN A 40 -15.17 17.84 2.48
N MET A 41 -15.08 16.51 2.59
CA MET A 41 -15.91 15.60 1.79
C MET A 41 -17.34 15.63 2.31
N SER A 42 -18.27 16.04 1.45
CA SER A 42 -19.70 16.06 1.74
C SER A 42 -20.38 14.70 1.55
N THR A 43 -19.66 13.73 0.97
CA THR A 43 -20.14 12.38 0.70
C THR A 43 -19.25 11.31 1.36
N PRO A 44 -19.81 10.14 1.73
CA PRO A 44 -19.01 9.01 2.19
C PRO A 44 -18.09 8.51 1.06
N ILE A 45 -16.78 8.65 1.25
CA ILE A 45 -15.76 8.20 0.28
C ILE A 45 -15.16 6.83 0.62
N TRP A 46 -15.33 6.39 1.86
CA TRP A 46 -14.73 5.16 2.34
C TRP A 46 -15.70 3.98 2.18
N GLN A 47 -15.19 2.87 1.67
CA GLN A 47 -15.82 1.58 1.90
C GLN A 47 -15.92 1.30 3.42
N LYS A 48 -17.03 0.66 3.84
CA LYS A 48 -17.37 0.46 5.26
C LYS A 48 -16.32 -0.36 6.01
N ARG A 49 -15.78 -1.39 5.38
CA ARG A 49 -14.71 -2.25 5.91
C ARG A 49 -13.40 -1.95 5.18
N PHE A 50 -12.38 -2.73 5.48
CA PHE A 50 -11.11 -2.77 4.77
C PHE A 50 -10.70 -4.23 4.70
N TRP A 51 -9.90 -4.57 3.69
CA TRP A 51 -9.23 -5.86 3.63
C TRP A 51 -8.00 -5.85 4.54
N GLU A 52 -7.71 -6.98 5.16
CA GLU A 52 -6.51 -7.17 5.96
C GLU A 52 -5.91 -8.55 5.66
N HIS A 53 -4.59 -8.62 5.74
CA HIS A 53 -3.85 -9.87 5.74
C HIS A 53 -2.64 -9.73 6.66
N THR A 54 -2.45 -10.73 7.52
CA THR A 54 -1.33 -10.78 8.44
C THR A 54 -0.14 -11.45 7.77
N LEU A 55 0.90 -10.65 7.50
CA LEU A 55 2.15 -11.12 6.90
C LEU A 55 2.95 -11.95 7.89
N ARG A 56 3.33 -13.17 7.51
CA ARG A 56 3.84 -14.19 8.46
C ARG A 56 5.35 -14.35 8.46
N ASP A 57 5.99 -13.99 7.36
CA ASP A 57 7.44 -14.12 7.18
C ASP A 57 7.98 -13.07 6.20
N GLU A 58 9.30 -13.10 6.00
CA GLU A 58 9.99 -12.13 5.13
C GLU A 58 9.62 -12.28 3.66
N TYR A 59 9.32 -13.51 3.21
CA TYR A 59 8.93 -13.76 1.83
C TYR A 59 7.54 -13.18 1.55
N ASP A 60 6.60 -13.40 2.46
CA ASP A 60 5.25 -12.83 2.42
C ASP A 60 5.29 -11.29 2.45
N LEU A 61 6.16 -10.73 3.31
CA LEU A 61 6.41 -9.28 3.38
C LEU A 61 6.96 -8.72 2.07
N GLN A 62 8.00 -9.34 1.51
CA GLN A 62 8.61 -8.90 0.26
C GLN A 62 7.60 -8.96 -0.90
N THR A 63 6.85 -10.05 -0.98
CA THR A 63 5.88 -10.29 -2.06
C THR A 63 4.74 -9.27 -2.03
N HIS A 64 4.18 -8.99 -0.84
CA HIS A 64 3.15 -7.96 -0.70
C HIS A 64 3.69 -6.54 -0.90
N THR A 65 4.97 -6.29 -0.58
CA THR A 65 5.61 -5.01 -0.86
C THR A 65 5.79 -4.80 -2.37
N ASP A 66 6.23 -5.84 -3.10
CA ASP A 66 6.31 -5.84 -4.56
C ASP A 66 4.94 -5.56 -5.18
N TYR A 67 3.91 -6.30 -4.77
CA TYR A 67 2.53 -6.10 -5.21
C TYR A 67 2.08 -4.65 -5.05
N LEU A 68 2.28 -4.10 -3.85
CA LEU A 68 1.90 -2.74 -3.50
C LEU A 68 2.63 -1.70 -4.38
N TYR A 69 3.93 -1.87 -4.63
CA TYR A 69 4.68 -0.95 -5.49
C TYR A 69 4.36 -1.09 -6.98
N TYR A 70 3.98 -2.29 -7.41
CA TYR A 70 3.60 -2.55 -8.79
C TYR A 70 2.15 -2.13 -9.10
N ASN A 71 1.31 -1.97 -8.08
CA ASN A 71 -0.11 -1.66 -8.21
C ASN A 71 -0.44 -0.50 -9.18
N PRO A 72 0.28 0.65 -9.18
CA PRO A 72 0.04 1.71 -10.16
C PRO A 72 0.22 1.28 -11.63
N VAL A 73 1.10 0.31 -11.89
CA VAL A 73 1.33 -0.27 -13.21
C VAL A 73 0.20 -1.25 -13.56
N THR A 74 -0.19 -2.12 -12.63
CA THR A 74 -1.34 -3.03 -12.80
C THR A 74 -2.64 -2.27 -13.12
N HIS A 75 -2.85 -1.12 -12.49
CA HIS A 75 -4.00 -0.24 -12.76
C HIS A 75 -3.84 0.64 -14.01
N GLY A 76 -2.68 0.57 -14.71
CA GLY A 76 -2.42 1.28 -15.95
C GLY A 76 -2.19 2.78 -15.80
N TYR A 77 -1.89 3.27 -14.60
CA TYR A 77 -1.65 4.70 -14.36
C TYR A 77 -0.27 5.17 -14.82
N VAL A 78 0.72 4.27 -14.78
CA VAL A 78 2.11 4.51 -15.17
C VAL A 78 2.70 3.26 -15.81
N LEU A 79 3.80 3.41 -16.54
CA LEU A 79 4.50 2.28 -17.17
C LEU A 79 5.49 1.58 -16.23
N GLN A 80 5.91 2.27 -15.16
CA GLN A 80 6.85 1.75 -14.17
C GLN A 80 6.55 2.31 -12.77
N PRO A 81 6.86 1.58 -11.69
CA PRO A 81 6.64 2.05 -10.30
C PRO A 81 7.31 3.39 -9.99
N ALA A 82 8.47 3.64 -10.58
CA ALA A 82 9.25 4.87 -10.42
C ALA A 82 8.52 6.13 -10.91
N ASP A 83 7.52 5.99 -11.80
CA ASP A 83 6.78 7.15 -12.31
C ASP A 83 5.60 7.52 -11.41
N TRP A 84 5.26 6.71 -10.41
CA TRP A 84 4.17 7.00 -9.48
C TRP A 84 4.67 7.77 -8.26
N PRO A 85 4.31 9.05 -8.08
CA PRO A 85 4.83 9.85 -6.97
C PRO A 85 4.16 9.54 -5.63
N TYR A 86 2.98 8.92 -5.63
CA TYR A 86 2.16 8.71 -4.43
C TYR A 86 2.38 7.32 -3.82
N SER A 87 3.65 6.95 -3.61
CA SER A 87 4.04 5.70 -2.94
C SER A 87 5.30 5.89 -2.11
N SER A 88 5.57 4.95 -1.19
CA SER A 88 6.85 4.89 -0.49
C SER A 88 7.98 4.26 -1.31
N PHE A 89 7.77 3.93 -2.59
CA PHE A 89 8.78 3.31 -3.44
C PHE A 89 10.06 4.16 -3.50
N HIS A 90 9.92 5.46 -3.75
CA HIS A 90 11.04 6.42 -3.79
C HIS A 90 11.88 6.43 -2.51
N ARG A 91 11.22 6.34 -1.35
CA ARG A 91 11.89 6.27 -0.05
C ARG A 91 12.72 4.98 0.05
N ASP A 92 12.20 3.86 -0.45
CA ASP A 92 12.86 2.57 -0.37
C ASP A 92 13.97 2.39 -1.42
N VAL A 93 13.83 3.03 -2.59
CA VAL A 93 14.93 3.22 -3.54
C VAL A 93 16.06 4.04 -2.91
N ALA A 94 15.74 5.18 -2.28
CA ALA A 94 16.74 6.01 -1.61
C ALA A 94 17.45 5.31 -0.44
N ARG A 95 16.83 4.28 0.14
CA ARG A 95 17.42 3.44 1.19
C ARG A 95 18.15 2.20 0.65
N GLY A 96 18.22 2.03 -0.66
CA GLY A 96 18.88 0.89 -1.31
C GLY A 96 18.12 -0.43 -1.16
N ARG A 97 16.82 -0.40 -0.85
CA ARG A 97 15.97 -1.61 -0.74
C ARG A 97 15.45 -2.08 -2.10
N TYR A 98 15.25 -1.14 -3.01
CA TYR A 98 14.83 -1.42 -4.39
C TYR A 98 15.76 -0.73 -5.38
N PRO A 99 16.06 -1.35 -6.53
CA PRO A 99 16.68 -0.65 -7.63
C PRO A 99 15.69 0.35 -8.25
N ALA A 100 16.19 1.49 -8.71
CA ALA A 100 15.34 2.55 -9.28
C ALA A 100 14.57 2.12 -10.54
N ASN A 101 15.07 1.11 -11.25
CA ASN A 101 14.48 0.52 -12.44
C ASN A 101 13.71 -0.80 -12.14
N TRP A 102 13.38 -1.06 -10.89
CA TRP A 102 12.57 -2.22 -10.51
C TRP A 102 11.17 -2.15 -11.16
N GLY A 103 10.61 -3.30 -11.54
CA GLY A 103 9.24 -3.40 -12.07
C GLY A 103 9.10 -3.28 -13.59
N GLY A 104 10.17 -3.44 -14.38
CA GLY A 104 10.05 -3.47 -15.84
C GLY A 104 9.43 -4.76 -16.42
N GLU A 105 9.59 -5.90 -15.73
CA GLU A 105 9.09 -7.22 -16.14
C GLU A 105 8.59 -8.03 -14.92
N TRP A 106 7.85 -7.39 -14.01
CA TRP A 106 7.34 -8.09 -12.82
C TRP A 106 5.98 -8.72 -13.08
N SER A 107 5.81 -9.98 -12.65
CA SER A 107 4.54 -10.70 -12.72
C SER A 107 4.00 -11.00 -11.32
N LEU A 108 2.69 -10.84 -11.16
CA LEU A 108 1.95 -11.15 -9.95
C LEU A 108 2.02 -12.66 -9.62
N PRO A 109 2.43 -13.03 -8.40
CA PRO A 109 2.24 -14.39 -7.89
C PRO A 109 0.75 -14.75 -7.78
N GLU A 110 0.40 -16.03 -7.98
CA GLU A 110 -1.00 -16.50 -8.02
C GLU A 110 -1.80 -16.26 -6.72
N ASP A 111 -1.10 -16.10 -5.60
CA ASP A 111 -1.68 -15.99 -4.25
C ASP A 111 -1.83 -14.55 -3.75
N VAL A 112 -1.42 -13.54 -4.53
CA VAL A 112 -1.34 -12.14 -4.08
C VAL A 112 -2.26 -11.24 -4.90
N GLY A 113 -3.04 -10.39 -4.23
CA GLY A 113 -3.91 -9.39 -4.88
C GLY A 113 -5.33 -9.85 -5.22
N ASN A 114 -5.84 -10.89 -4.58
CA ASN A 114 -7.25 -11.33 -4.70
C ASN A 114 -8.23 -10.47 -3.86
N GLU A 115 -7.99 -9.16 -3.78
CA GLU A 115 -8.80 -8.21 -3.00
C GLU A 115 -10.19 -7.93 -3.60
#